data_AF-V2Y1R9-F1
#
_entry.id   AF-V2Y1R9-F1
#
_cell.length_a   1.000
_cell.length_b   1.000
_cell.length_c   1.000
_cell.angle_alpha   90.00
_cell.angle_beta   90.00
_cell.angle_gamma   90.00
#
_symmetry.space_group_name_H-M   'P 1'
#
loop_
_entity.id
_entity.type
_entity.pdbx_description
1 polymer ?
#
loop_
_entity_poly.entity_id
_entity_poly.type
_entity_poly.pdbx_seq_one_letter_code
_entity_poly.pdbx_strand_id
1 'polypeptide(L)'
;MSFIKSNTKKGWRKDKDKRVELPDYPERALEEGLTNALIHRSYLQTGAHSQVDIYDDRLVITNPGGMFDGSEVQLLDIRHVPSKLRNPILADIFGRMRLMERRGSGFKKIIDAYEAEERYKEELKPVFYTDGYNFFLTLWNLNYAFDKAQNKAQNKAQKCIMTDREHILLLIKENPSLTQVELSAMMDKSRRAVQMLMKELLDEGLIERIGSRKTGVWIVK
;
A
#
# COMPACT_ATOMS: atom_id res chain seq x y z
N MET A 1 16.33 -8.45 -4.22
CA MET A 1 15.18 -7.84 -4.95
C MET A 1 13.89 -8.64 -4.88
N SER A 2 13.89 -9.98 -4.80
CA SER A 2 12.65 -10.78 -4.73
C SER A 2 11.69 -10.35 -3.62
N PHE A 3 12.20 -10.13 -2.40
CA PHE A 3 11.40 -9.65 -1.26
C PHE A 3 10.60 -8.37 -1.57
N ILE A 4 11.26 -7.34 -2.11
CA ILE A 4 10.58 -6.08 -2.46
C ILE A 4 9.56 -6.33 -3.58
N LYS A 5 9.92 -7.08 -4.63
CA LYS A 5 9.00 -7.38 -5.73
C LYS A 5 7.76 -8.16 -5.29
N SER A 6 7.86 -9.02 -4.27
CA SER A 6 6.73 -9.75 -3.70
C SER A 6 5.85 -8.91 -2.78
N ASN A 7 6.38 -7.81 -2.24
CA ASN A 7 5.69 -6.94 -1.27
C ASN A 7 5.37 -5.54 -1.84
N THR A 8 5.55 -5.34 -3.15
CA THR A 8 5.25 -4.08 -3.84
C THR A 8 4.47 -4.39 -5.11
N LYS A 9 3.58 -3.49 -5.52
CA LYS A 9 2.78 -3.68 -6.73
C LYS A 9 3.46 -3.01 -7.92
N LYS A 10 3.35 -3.66 -9.08
CA LYS A 10 3.56 -3.03 -10.37
C LYS A 10 2.19 -2.75 -10.98
N GLY A 11 1.66 -1.56 -10.70
CA GLY A 11 0.46 -1.07 -11.36
C GLY A 11 0.70 -0.87 -12.85
N TRP A 12 -0.37 -0.81 -13.62
CA TRP A 12 -0.29 -0.43 -15.04
C TRP A 12 -1.61 0.20 -15.48
N ARG A 13 -1.53 1.06 -16.50
CA ARG A 13 -2.68 1.67 -17.16
C ARG A 13 -2.61 1.39 -18.66
N LYS A 14 -3.74 1.05 -19.25
CA LYS A 14 -3.88 1.01 -20.71
C LYS A 14 -4.08 2.43 -21.23
N ASP A 15 -3.13 2.92 -22.00
CA ASP A 15 -3.28 4.13 -22.81
C ASP A 15 -3.76 3.73 -24.23
N LYS A 16 -4.09 4.71 -25.08
CA LYS A 16 -4.67 4.46 -26.41
C LYS A 16 -3.86 3.46 -27.24
N ASP A 17 -2.53 3.58 -27.22
CA ASP A 17 -1.63 2.76 -28.05
C ASP A 17 -0.56 1.99 -27.25
N LYS A 18 -0.48 2.18 -25.92
CA LYS A 18 0.58 1.55 -25.10
C LYS A 18 0.14 1.22 -23.69
N ARG A 19 0.79 0.22 -23.10
CA ARG A 19 0.72 -0.05 -21.65
C ARG A 19 1.72 0.86 -20.96
N VAL A 20 1.24 1.66 -20.02
CA VAL A 20 2.08 2.49 -19.14
C VAL A 20 2.22 1.76 -17.82
N GLU A 21 3.45 1.43 -17.44
CA GLU A 21 3.74 0.87 -16.12
C GLU A 21 3.68 1.98 -15.06
N LEU A 22 3.12 1.67 -13.91
CA LEU A 22 2.97 2.57 -12.77
C LEU A 22 3.48 1.83 -11.53
N PRO A 23 4.81 1.68 -11.39
CA PRO A 23 5.37 0.97 -10.25
C PRO A 23 5.16 1.76 -8.95
N ASP A 24 4.99 1.07 -7.82
CA ASP A 24 4.92 1.73 -6.51
C ASP A 24 6.21 2.50 -6.19
N TYR A 25 7.35 1.95 -6.61
CA TYR A 25 8.68 2.53 -6.50
C TYR A 25 9.44 2.31 -7.81
N PRO A 26 10.13 3.33 -8.37
CA PRO A 26 10.96 3.16 -9.55
C PRO A 26 12.01 2.08 -9.33
N GLU A 27 12.13 1.12 -10.27
CA GLU A 27 13.05 -0.03 -10.12
C GLU A 27 14.51 0.46 -10.00
N ARG A 28 14.87 1.51 -10.74
CA ARG A 28 16.19 2.12 -10.68
C ARG A 28 16.50 2.75 -9.32
N ALA A 29 15.53 3.37 -8.67
CA ALA A 29 15.70 3.96 -7.34
C ALA A 29 15.92 2.88 -6.28
N LEU A 30 15.20 1.76 -6.37
CA LEU A 30 15.37 0.61 -5.48
C LEU A 30 16.74 -0.03 -5.64
N GLU A 31 17.18 -0.28 -6.87
CA GLU A 31 18.49 -0.88 -7.16
C GLU A 31 19.64 -0.01 -6.63
N GLU A 32 19.58 1.29 -6.91
CA GLU A 32 20.59 2.25 -6.47
C GLU A 32 20.59 2.38 -4.93
N GLY A 33 19.42 2.45 -4.30
CA GLY A 33 19.29 2.51 -2.84
C GLY A 33 19.85 1.27 -2.14
N LEU A 34 19.54 0.07 -2.63
CA LEU A 34 20.05 -1.19 -2.07
C LEU A 34 21.55 -1.37 -2.31
N THR A 35 22.03 -1.00 -3.50
CA THR A 35 23.45 -1.08 -3.82
C THR A 35 24.26 -0.14 -2.93
N ASN A 36 23.80 1.12 -2.79
CA ASN A 36 24.43 2.08 -1.91
C ASN A 36 24.39 1.64 -0.45
N ALA A 37 23.30 1.01 -0.02
CA ALA A 37 23.22 0.41 1.30
C ALA A 37 24.33 -0.63 1.53
N LEU A 38 24.59 -1.54 0.59
CA LEU A 38 25.63 -2.55 0.77
C LEU A 38 27.06 -1.96 0.72
N ILE A 39 27.27 -0.96 -0.15
CA ILE A 39 28.60 -0.38 -0.38
C ILE A 39 28.99 0.62 0.70
N HIS A 40 28.04 1.39 1.24
CA HIS A 40 28.33 2.45 2.20
C HIS A 40 28.11 2.04 3.67
N ARG A 41 27.70 0.79 3.91
CA ARG A 41 27.53 0.25 5.26
C ARG A 41 28.79 0.29 6.10
N SER A 42 28.63 0.65 7.36
CA SER A 42 29.63 0.45 8.41
C SER A 42 29.64 -1.02 8.84
N TYR A 43 30.61 -1.78 8.33
CA TYR A 43 30.82 -3.19 8.72
C TYR A 43 31.53 -3.34 10.09
N LEU A 44 31.95 -2.22 10.69
CA LEU A 44 32.57 -2.20 12.02
C LEU A 44 31.56 -2.33 13.16
N GLN A 45 30.28 -2.00 12.93
CA GLN A 45 29.22 -2.15 13.93
C GLN A 45 28.76 -3.62 13.97
N THR A 46 29.39 -4.41 14.84
CA THR A 46 29.06 -5.83 15.03
C THR A 46 27.59 -5.99 15.45
N GLY A 47 26.86 -6.87 14.76
CA GLY A 47 25.43 -7.13 15.02
C GLY A 47 24.46 -6.13 14.39
N ALA A 48 24.92 -5.02 13.83
CA ALA A 48 24.07 -4.11 13.07
C ALA A 48 23.81 -4.66 11.66
N HIS A 49 22.62 -4.50 11.09
CA HIS A 49 22.28 -4.99 9.75
C HIS A 49 21.65 -3.88 8.92
N SER A 50 21.83 -3.91 7.60
CA SER A 50 20.99 -3.11 6.71
C SER A 50 19.57 -3.67 6.75
N GLN A 51 18.59 -2.82 6.98
CA GLN A 51 17.19 -3.18 7.11
C GLN A 51 16.38 -2.52 5.99
N VAL A 52 15.33 -3.21 5.55
CA VAL A 52 14.39 -2.71 4.55
C VAL A 52 12.99 -2.93 5.10
N ASP A 53 12.36 -1.84 5.50
CA ASP A 53 11.02 -1.83 6.05
C ASP A 53 10.04 -1.35 4.98
N ILE A 54 8.97 -2.10 4.76
CA ILE A 54 7.93 -1.77 3.77
C ILE A 54 6.65 -1.46 4.54
N TYR A 55 6.19 -0.23 4.41
CA TYR A 55 4.92 0.27 4.94
C TYR A 55 3.93 0.45 3.79
N ASP A 56 2.66 0.69 4.12
CA ASP A 56 1.63 0.90 3.10
C ASP A 56 1.97 2.10 2.18
N ASP A 57 2.54 3.17 2.74
CA ASP A 57 2.78 4.45 2.06
C ASP A 57 4.25 4.67 1.64
N ARG A 58 5.20 3.87 2.15
CA ARG A 58 6.64 4.08 1.92
C ARG A 58 7.49 2.85 2.17
N LEU A 59 8.68 2.84 1.60
CA LEU A 59 9.75 1.89 1.86
C LEU A 59 10.91 2.65 2.51
N VAL A 60 11.45 2.13 3.61
CA VAL A 60 12.59 2.72 4.31
C VAL A 60 13.76 1.75 4.28
N ILE A 61 14.91 2.21 3.79
CA ILE A 61 16.18 1.49 3.86
C ILE A 61 17.00 2.13 4.99
N THR A 62 17.24 1.37 6.04
CA THR A 62 18.07 1.77 7.17
C THR A 62 19.44 1.11 7.04
N ASN A 63 20.49 1.91 7.11
CA ASN A 63 21.85 1.43 6.95
C ASN A 63 22.75 1.81 8.15
N PRO A 64 23.48 0.85 8.73
CA PRO A 64 24.48 1.14 9.75
C PRO A 64 25.57 2.09 9.24
N GLY A 65 25.82 3.15 10.00
CA GLY A 65 26.75 4.24 9.67
C GLY A 65 26.06 5.44 9.04
N GLY A 66 26.49 6.65 9.43
CA GLY A 66 26.12 7.89 8.76
C GLY A 66 26.95 8.18 7.49
N MET A 67 26.94 9.44 7.07
CA MET A 67 27.81 9.92 5.99
C MET A 67 29.28 9.62 6.28
N PHE A 68 30.06 9.33 5.23
CA PHE A 68 31.47 8.94 5.39
C PHE A 68 32.32 10.02 6.06
N ASP A 69 32.04 11.29 5.78
CA ASP A 69 32.74 12.44 6.35
C ASP A 69 32.04 13.02 7.60
N GLY A 70 31.04 12.34 8.14
CA GLY A 70 30.28 12.79 9.31
C GLY A 70 29.32 13.95 9.04
N SER A 71 29.15 14.36 7.78
CA SER A 71 28.17 15.38 7.42
C SER A 71 26.73 14.94 7.65
N GLU A 72 25.86 15.90 7.92
CA GLU A 72 24.43 15.68 7.97
C GLU A 72 23.85 15.79 6.56
N VAL A 73 23.47 14.67 5.95
CA VAL A 73 22.98 14.62 4.56
C VAL A 73 21.81 15.56 4.33
N GLN A 74 20.93 15.71 5.32
CA GLN A 74 19.77 16.60 5.29
C GLN A 74 20.11 18.10 5.13
N LEU A 75 21.36 18.51 5.42
CA LEU A 75 21.82 19.89 5.29
C LEU A 75 22.57 20.16 3.97
N LEU A 76 22.76 19.13 3.15
CA LEU A 76 23.52 19.23 1.90
C LEU A 76 22.60 19.42 0.70
N ASP A 77 23.13 20.01 -0.37
CA ASP A 77 22.51 19.89 -1.69
C ASP A 77 22.72 18.47 -2.22
N ILE A 78 21.69 17.64 -2.02
CA ILE A 78 21.64 16.22 -2.37
C ILE A 78 22.06 15.95 -3.82
N ARG A 79 21.80 16.87 -4.76
CA ARG A 79 22.15 16.69 -6.18
C ARG A 79 23.64 16.87 -6.47
N HIS A 80 24.36 17.52 -5.57
CA HIS A 80 25.78 17.87 -5.73
C HIS A 80 26.69 17.22 -4.68
N VAL A 81 26.17 16.29 -3.86
CA VAL A 81 27.00 15.57 -2.89
C VAL A 81 28.02 14.68 -3.61
N PRO A 82 29.33 14.88 -3.39
CA PRO A 82 30.35 14.03 -3.98
C PRO A 82 30.31 12.64 -3.36
N SER A 83 30.42 11.60 -4.18
CA SER A 83 30.49 10.23 -3.67
C SER A 83 31.85 9.93 -3.06
N LYS A 84 31.86 9.65 -1.75
CA LYS A 84 33.02 9.10 -1.03
C LYS A 84 32.72 7.66 -0.63
N LEU A 85 33.53 6.73 -1.14
CA LEU A 85 33.33 5.29 -0.91
C LEU A 85 33.86 4.89 0.47
N ARG A 86 32.98 4.34 1.32
CA ARG A 86 33.39 3.75 2.61
C ARG A 86 34.10 2.42 2.41
N ASN A 87 33.64 1.60 1.46
CA ASN A 87 34.18 0.29 1.17
C ASN A 87 34.62 0.19 -0.31
N PRO A 88 35.82 0.70 -0.69
CA PRO A 88 36.27 0.73 -2.09
C PRO A 88 36.36 -0.64 -2.76
N ILE A 89 36.73 -1.69 -2.02
CA ILE A 89 36.82 -3.07 -2.55
C ILE A 89 35.43 -3.58 -2.94
N LEU A 90 34.41 -3.37 -2.10
CA LEU A 90 33.04 -3.73 -2.42
C LEU A 90 32.54 -2.93 -3.62
N ALA A 91 32.83 -1.63 -3.67
CA ALA A 91 32.47 -0.80 -4.81
C ALA A 91 33.09 -1.28 -6.13
N ASP A 92 34.35 -1.73 -6.12
CA ASP A 92 35.01 -2.30 -7.32
C ASP A 92 34.32 -3.58 -7.78
N ILE A 93 34.00 -4.50 -6.86
CA ILE A 93 33.28 -5.75 -7.16
C ILE A 93 31.91 -5.44 -7.79
N PHE A 94 31.11 -4.57 -7.14
CA PHE A 94 29.79 -4.19 -7.65
C PHE A 94 29.87 -3.46 -9.00
N GLY A 95 30.92 -2.65 -9.20
CA GLY A 95 31.21 -2.01 -10.48
C GLY A 95 31.50 -3.01 -11.59
N ARG A 96 32.31 -4.04 -11.33
CA ARG A 96 32.61 -5.13 -12.30
C ARG A 96 31.38 -5.97 -12.62
N MET A 97 30.49 -6.17 -11.64
CA MET A 97 29.22 -6.85 -11.82
C MET A 97 28.16 -5.98 -12.54
N ARG A 98 28.49 -4.73 -12.90
CA ARG A 98 27.57 -3.75 -13.50
C ARG A 98 26.34 -3.45 -12.63
N LEU A 99 26.47 -3.64 -11.31
CA LEU A 99 25.45 -3.29 -10.33
C LEU A 99 25.59 -1.86 -9.81
N MET A 100 26.76 -1.25 -10.01
CA MET A 100 27.05 0.13 -9.64
C MET A 100 27.77 0.85 -10.77
N GLU A 101 27.45 2.13 -10.98
CA GLU A 101 28.24 2.99 -11.87
C GLU A 101 29.27 3.79 -11.06
N ARG A 102 30.47 3.97 -11.61
CA ARG A 102 31.60 4.60 -10.92
C ARG A 102 31.49 6.12 -10.75
N ARG A 103 30.41 6.76 -11.23
CA ARG A 103 30.28 8.22 -11.34
C ARG A 103 29.74 8.93 -10.10
N GLY A 104 29.48 8.22 -9.01
CA GLY A 104 29.16 8.87 -7.73
C GLY A 104 27.88 9.72 -7.74
N SER A 105 26.87 9.29 -8.52
CA SER A 105 25.65 10.04 -8.77
C SER A 105 24.40 9.38 -8.15
N GLY A 106 24.57 8.54 -7.13
CA GLY A 106 23.52 7.68 -6.60
C GLY A 106 22.30 8.43 -6.10
N PHE A 107 22.49 9.50 -5.32
CA PHE A 107 21.38 10.34 -4.86
C PHE A 107 20.62 10.98 -6.01
N LYS A 108 21.35 11.58 -6.96
CA LYS A 108 20.77 12.19 -8.15
C LYS A 108 19.93 11.18 -8.94
N LYS A 109 20.43 9.96 -9.17
CA LYS A 109 19.68 8.93 -9.90
C LYS A 109 18.40 8.50 -9.22
N ILE A 110 18.40 8.41 -7.88
CA ILE A 110 17.19 8.07 -7.13
C ILE A 110 16.15 9.16 -7.33
N ILE A 111 16.55 10.43 -7.24
CA ILE A 111 15.67 11.58 -7.47
C ILE A 111 15.19 11.62 -8.91
N ASP A 112 16.09 11.54 -9.89
CA ASP A 112 15.77 11.58 -11.32
C ASP A 112 14.82 10.42 -11.71
N ALA A 113 15.00 9.23 -11.13
CA ALA A 113 14.11 8.10 -11.35
C ALA A 113 12.70 8.34 -10.80
N TYR A 114 12.57 9.04 -9.67
CA TYR A 114 11.28 9.45 -9.14
C TYR A 114 10.63 10.53 -10.01
N GLU A 115 11.38 11.57 -10.37
CA GLU A 115 10.89 12.69 -11.19
C GLU A 115 10.44 12.27 -12.60
N ALA A 116 10.96 11.15 -13.11
CA ALA A 116 10.57 10.58 -14.40
C ALA A 116 9.21 9.84 -14.38
N GLU A 117 8.68 9.48 -13.21
CA GLU A 117 7.42 8.74 -13.11
C GLU A 117 6.20 9.65 -13.23
N GLU A 118 5.16 9.18 -13.93
CA GLU A 118 3.95 9.97 -14.22
C GLU A 118 3.21 10.44 -12.96
N ARG A 119 3.25 9.65 -11.89
CA ARG A 119 2.55 9.92 -10.62
C ARG A 119 3.39 10.67 -9.60
N TYR A 120 4.59 11.11 -9.97
CA TYR A 120 5.45 11.88 -9.09
C TYR A 120 4.81 13.19 -8.66
N LYS A 121 5.06 13.54 -7.40
CA LYS A 121 4.72 14.83 -6.79
C LYS A 121 5.87 15.22 -5.87
N GLU A 122 6.08 16.52 -5.66
CA GLU A 122 7.19 16.98 -4.81
C GLU A 122 7.08 16.46 -3.36
N GLU A 123 5.86 16.22 -2.86
CA GLU A 123 5.61 15.60 -1.56
C GLU A 123 6.14 14.15 -1.46
N LEU A 124 6.27 13.45 -2.60
CA LEU A 124 6.73 12.05 -2.70
C LEU A 124 8.23 11.95 -3.00
N LYS A 125 8.95 13.07 -2.93
CA LYS A 125 10.39 13.11 -3.15
C LYS A 125 11.12 12.20 -2.16
N PRO A 126 12.08 11.38 -2.62
CA PRO A 126 12.91 10.57 -1.75
C PRO A 126 13.59 11.42 -0.67
N VAL A 127 13.53 10.94 0.58
CA VAL A 127 14.15 11.62 1.73
C VAL A 127 15.39 10.87 2.16
N PHE A 128 16.50 11.60 2.27
CA PHE A 128 17.77 11.12 2.78
C PHE A 128 18.00 11.76 4.15
N TYR A 129 18.32 10.95 5.16
CA TYR A 129 18.52 11.43 6.52
C TYR A 129 19.61 10.64 7.22
N THR A 130 20.33 11.27 8.13
CA THR A 130 21.26 10.59 9.03
C THR A 130 21.19 11.17 10.43
N ASP A 131 21.30 10.29 11.43
CA ASP A 131 21.46 10.65 12.84
C ASP A 131 22.94 10.57 13.29
N GLY A 132 23.87 10.42 12.33
CA GLY A 132 25.31 10.18 12.55
C GLY A 132 25.67 8.71 12.78
N TYR A 133 24.76 7.89 13.29
CA TYR A 133 24.98 6.46 13.54
C TYR A 133 24.43 5.56 12.44
N ASN A 134 23.35 5.98 11.80
CA ASN A 134 22.65 5.31 10.72
C ASN A 134 22.31 6.29 9.60
N PHE A 135 22.16 5.74 8.41
CA PHE A 135 21.67 6.43 7.23
C PHE A 135 20.31 5.86 6.84
N PHE A 136 19.37 6.74 6.56
CA PHE A 136 18.00 6.40 6.22
C PHE A 136 17.68 6.92 4.82
N LEU A 137 17.16 6.04 3.98
CA LEU A 137 16.58 6.38 2.69
C LEU A 137 15.09 6.03 2.74
N THR A 138 14.24 7.06 2.66
CA THR A 138 12.79 6.90 2.55
C THR A 138 12.36 7.09 1.11
N LEU A 139 11.70 6.07 0.56
CA LEU A 139 11.11 6.04 -0.76
C LEU A 139 9.59 6.02 -0.60
N TRP A 140 8.89 7.03 -1.11
CA TRP A 140 7.43 7.08 -1.01
C TRP A 140 6.76 6.25 -2.10
N ASN A 141 5.64 5.59 -1.77
CA ASN A 141 4.85 4.83 -2.71
C ASN A 141 4.04 5.78 -3.61
N LEU A 142 4.34 5.78 -4.90
CA LEU A 142 3.72 6.66 -5.90
C LEU A 142 2.22 6.38 -6.14
N ASN A 143 1.77 5.19 -5.78
CA ASN A 143 0.40 4.74 -6.01
C ASN A 143 -0.48 4.77 -4.76
N TYR A 144 0.08 4.98 -3.56
CA TYR A 144 -0.63 4.84 -2.29
C TYR A 144 -1.92 5.66 -2.21
N ALA A 145 -1.87 6.95 -2.54
CA ALA A 145 -3.04 7.83 -2.50
C ALA A 145 -4.15 7.37 -3.47
N PHE A 146 -3.76 6.88 -4.65
CA PHE A 146 -4.67 6.38 -5.67
C PHE A 146 -5.33 5.06 -5.21
N ASP A 147 -4.52 4.11 -4.77
CA ASP A 147 -4.98 2.82 -4.24
C ASP A 147 -5.94 3.01 -3.06
N LYS A 148 -5.62 3.92 -2.14
CA LYS A 148 -6.48 4.25 -0.99
C LYS A 148 -7.81 4.84 -1.44
N ALA A 149 -7.82 5.74 -2.42
CA ALA A 149 -9.04 6.33 -2.95
C ALA A 149 -9.92 5.28 -3.68
N GLN A 150 -9.29 4.41 -4.49
CA GLN A 150 -10.00 3.34 -5.20
C GLN A 150 -10.60 2.32 -4.22
N ASN A 151 -9.85 1.88 -3.21
CA ASN A 151 -10.36 0.99 -2.16
C ASN A 151 -11.51 1.63 -1.39
N LYS A 152 -11.43 2.93 -1.09
CA LYS A 152 -12.53 3.66 -0.42
C LYS A 152 -13.78 3.73 -1.31
N ALA A 153 -13.61 3.99 -2.61
CA ALA A 153 -14.71 4.01 -3.56
C ALA A 153 -15.35 2.61 -3.72
N GLN A 154 -14.54 1.56 -3.80
CA GLN A 154 -15.01 0.18 -3.88
C GLN A 154 -15.74 -0.25 -2.61
N ASN A 155 -15.20 0.09 -1.43
CA ASN A 155 -15.87 -0.17 -0.15
C ASN A 155 -17.18 0.63 -0.02
N LYS A 156 -17.22 1.87 -0.51
CA LYS A 156 -18.46 2.66 -0.53
C LYS A 156 -19.49 2.08 -1.50
N ALA A 157 -19.06 1.63 -2.68
CA ALA A 157 -19.94 0.94 -3.64
C ALA A 157 -20.46 -0.38 -3.08
N GLN A 158 -19.61 -1.16 -2.41
CA GLN A 158 -20.00 -2.41 -1.76
C GLN A 158 -20.91 -2.19 -0.55
N LYS A 159 -20.77 -1.07 0.16
CA LYS A 159 -21.70 -0.63 1.21
C LYS A 159 -23.01 -0.05 0.65
N CYS A 160 -23.01 0.48 -0.57
CA CYS A 160 -24.21 0.96 -1.27
C CYS A 160 -25.00 -0.17 -1.96
N ILE A 161 -24.39 -1.35 -2.14
CA ILE A 161 -25.15 -2.57 -2.46
C ILE A 161 -25.90 -2.92 -1.18
N MET A 162 -27.21 -2.64 -1.18
CA MET A 162 -28.10 -3.03 -0.10
C MET A 162 -27.90 -4.51 0.19
N THR A 163 -27.41 -4.83 1.38
CA THR A 163 -27.20 -6.22 1.79
C THR A 163 -28.55 -6.94 1.80
N ASP A 164 -28.55 -8.26 1.62
CA ASP A 164 -29.79 -9.06 1.70
C ASP A 164 -30.55 -8.79 3.03
N ARG A 165 -29.83 -8.48 4.11
CA ARG A 165 -30.39 -8.08 5.41
C ARG A 165 -31.08 -6.72 5.37
N GLU A 166 -30.41 -5.70 4.83
CA GLU A 166 -31.00 -4.36 4.67
C GLU A 166 -32.21 -4.38 3.73
N HIS A 167 -32.17 -5.23 2.70
CA HIS A 167 -33.30 -5.43 1.79
C HIS A 167 -34.50 -6.05 2.51
N ILE A 168 -34.30 -7.06 3.38
CA ILE A 168 -35.37 -7.62 4.22
C ILE A 168 -35.95 -6.55 5.15
N LEU A 169 -35.10 -5.76 5.82
CA LEU A 169 -35.56 -4.70 6.72
C LEU A 169 -36.39 -3.64 6.00
N LEU A 170 -35.97 -3.24 4.79
CA LEU A 170 -36.72 -2.30 3.95
C LEU A 170 -38.10 -2.87 3.57
N LEU A 171 -38.13 -4.10 3.05
CA LEU A 171 -39.38 -4.77 2.66
C LEU A 171 -40.34 -4.93 3.84
N ILE A 172 -39.83 -5.32 5.01
CA ILE A 172 -40.63 -5.42 6.23
C ILE A 172 -41.16 -4.05 6.68
N LYS A 173 -40.36 -2.99 6.54
CA LYS A 173 -40.77 -1.63 6.90
C LYS A 173 -41.87 -1.10 5.98
N GLU A 174 -41.81 -1.42 4.69
CA GLU A 174 -42.85 -1.07 3.71
C GLU A 174 -44.12 -1.93 3.87
N ASN A 175 -43.97 -3.22 4.15
CA ASN A 175 -45.09 -4.13 4.39
C ASN A 175 -44.81 -5.10 5.57
N PRO A 176 -45.27 -4.75 6.78
CA PRO A 176 -45.11 -5.56 7.99
C PRO A 176 -45.72 -6.97 7.92
N SER A 177 -46.65 -7.23 6.99
CA SER A 177 -47.35 -8.51 6.91
C SER A 177 -46.67 -9.55 6.01
N LEU A 178 -45.53 -9.22 5.40
CA LEU A 178 -44.83 -10.09 4.46
C LEU A 178 -44.46 -11.44 5.08
N THR A 179 -44.74 -12.49 4.31
CA THR A 179 -44.34 -13.87 4.59
C THR A 179 -42.94 -14.16 4.06
N GLN A 180 -42.29 -15.19 4.62
CA GLN A 180 -40.99 -15.65 4.12
C GLN A 180 -41.03 -16.14 2.66
N VAL A 181 -42.20 -16.56 2.17
CA VAL A 181 -42.39 -16.99 0.78
C VAL A 181 -42.40 -15.78 -0.15
N GLU A 182 -43.08 -14.70 0.24
CA GLU A 182 -43.12 -13.45 -0.52
C GLU A 182 -41.74 -12.77 -0.53
N LEU A 183 -41.04 -12.72 0.61
CA LEU A 183 -39.67 -12.21 0.68
C LEU A 183 -38.71 -13.01 -0.20
N SER A 184 -38.85 -14.34 -0.24
CA SER A 184 -38.08 -15.24 -1.10
C SER A 184 -38.30 -14.93 -2.58
N ALA A 185 -39.54 -14.66 -2.99
CA ALA A 185 -39.87 -14.28 -4.37
C ALA A 185 -39.40 -12.87 -4.74
N MET A 186 -39.55 -11.88 -3.85
CA MET A 186 -39.15 -10.49 -4.08
C MET A 186 -37.63 -10.30 -4.15
N MET A 187 -36.88 -11.12 -3.42
CA MET A 187 -35.41 -11.05 -3.38
C MET A 187 -34.71 -12.00 -4.36
N ASP A 188 -35.45 -12.86 -5.06
CA ASP A 188 -34.92 -13.97 -5.88
C ASP A 188 -33.94 -14.86 -5.09
N LYS A 189 -34.34 -15.28 -3.89
CA LYS A 189 -33.52 -16.09 -2.96
C LYS A 189 -34.26 -17.35 -2.56
N SER A 190 -33.52 -18.40 -2.22
CA SER A 190 -34.13 -19.61 -1.64
C SER A 190 -34.82 -19.29 -0.31
N ARG A 191 -35.96 -19.94 -0.04
CA ARG A 191 -36.69 -19.81 1.23
C ARG A 191 -35.80 -20.08 2.45
N ARG A 192 -34.85 -21.02 2.33
CA ARG A 192 -33.89 -21.35 3.40
C ARG A 192 -32.93 -20.19 3.69
N ALA A 193 -32.46 -19.49 2.67
CA ALA A 193 -31.60 -18.32 2.84
C ALA A 193 -32.34 -17.17 3.55
N VAL A 194 -33.57 -16.87 3.13
CA VAL A 194 -34.42 -15.85 3.80
C VAL A 194 -34.70 -16.24 5.25
N GLN A 195 -34.99 -17.52 5.51
CA GLN A 195 -35.23 -18.00 6.87
C GLN A 195 -34.01 -17.85 7.78
N MET A 196 -32.80 -18.12 7.27
CA MET A 196 -31.55 -17.93 8.02
C MET A 196 -31.31 -16.45 8.33
N LEU A 197 -31.43 -15.58 7.32
CA LEU A 197 -31.25 -14.13 7.49
C LEU A 197 -32.25 -13.52 8.47
N MET A 198 -33.52 -13.93 8.40
CA MET A 198 -34.55 -13.49 9.33
C MET A 198 -34.29 -13.97 10.76
N LYS A 199 -33.74 -15.18 10.92
CA LYS A 199 -33.38 -15.70 12.24
C LYS A 199 -32.25 -14.86 12.85
N GLU A 200 -31.23 -14.52 12.07
CA GLU A 200 -30.15 -13.64 12.53
C GLU A 200 -30.67 -12.25 12.94
N LEU A 201 -31.56 -11.65 12.13
CA LEU A 201 -32.18 -10.36 12.45
C LEU A 201 -33.05 -10.42 13.73
N LEU A 202 -33.68 -11.56 14.01
CA LEU A 202 -34.41 -11.81 15.26
C LEU A 202 -33.46 -11.96 16.45
N ASP A 203 -32.39 -12.74 16.29
CA ASP A 203 -31.39 -13.01 17.32
C ASP A 203 -30.64 -11.71 17.72
N GLU A 204 -30.42 -10.82 16.76
CA GLU A 204 -29.85 -9.48 16.98
C GLU A 204 -30.88 -8.44 17.48
N GLY A 205 -32.16 -8.80 17.55
CA GLY A 205 -33.24 -7.93 18.04
C GLY A 205 -33.63 -6.79 17.11
N LEU A 206 -33.26 -6.85 15.82
CA LEU A 206 -33.57 -5.83 14.81
C LEU A 206 -34.99 -5.93 14.27
N ILE A 207 -35.59 -7.13 14.34
CA ILE A 207 -36.99 -7.36 13.99
C ILE A 207 -37.70 -8.14 15.10
N GLU A 208 -38.99 -7.91 15.26
CA GLU A 208 -39.85 -8.63 16.19
C GLU A 208 -41.17 -9.03 15.51
N ARG A 209 -41.70 -10.22 15.81
CA ARG A 209 -43.02 -10.65 15.35
C ARG A 209 -44.05 -10.37 16.44
N ILE A 210 -45.06 -9.55 16.14
CA ILE A 210 -46.21 -9.33 17.02
C ILE A 210 -47.43 -10.06 16.47
N GLY A 211 -48.13 -10.81 17.33
CA GLY A 211 -49.36 -11.52 16.99
C GLY A 211 -49.18 -13.00 16.68
N SER A 212 -50.19 -13.63 16.09
CA SER A 212 -50.22 -15.08 15.90
C SER A 212 -49.23 -15.56 14.82
N ARG A 213 -48.90 -16.86 14.84
CA ARG A 213 -48.04 -17.49 13.80
C ARG A 213 -48.60 -17.38 12.38
N LYS A 214 -49.92 -17.22 12.23
CA LYS A 214 -50.60 -17.15 10.93
C LYS A 214 -51.00 -15.73 10.51
N THR A 215 -51.20 -14.82 11.47
CA THR A 215 -51.74 -13.46 11.22
C THR A 215 -50.91 -12.34 11.84
N GLY A 216 -49.76 -12.64 12.44
CA GLY A 216 -48.90 -11.63 13.05
C GLY A 216 -48.23 -10.72 12.02
N VAL A 217 -47.63 -9.64 12.50
CA VAL A 217 -46.88 -8.66 11.69
C VAL A 217 -45.44 -8.56 12.21
N TRP A 218 -44.51 -8.24 11.33
CA TRP A 218 -43.12 -7.95 11.64
C TRP A 218 -42.94 -6.45 11.90
N ILE A 219 -42.22 -6.11 12.95
CA ILE A 219 -41.83 -4.73 13.25
C ILE A 219 -40.32 -4.65 13.29
N VAL A 220 -39.77 -3.64 12.63
CA VAL A 220 -38.35 -3.27 12.72
C VAL A 220 -38.17 -2.41 13.97
N LYS A 221 -37.21 -2.75 14.83
CA LYS A 221 -36.85 -1.95 16.01
C LYS A 221 -35.91 -0.81 15.70
#